data_AF-A0A520R4Z7-F1
#
_entry.id   AF-A0A520R4Z7-F1
#
_cell.length_a   1.000
_cell.length_b   1.000
_cell.length_c   1.000
_cell.angle_alpha   90.00
_cell.angle_beta   90.00
_cell.angle_gamma   90.00
#
_symmetry.space_group_name_H-M   'P 1'
#
loop_
_entity.id
_entity.type
_entity.pdbx_description
1 polymer ?
#
loop_
_entity_poly.entity_id
_entity_poly.type
_entity_poly.pdbx_seq_one_letter_code
_entity_poly.pdbx_strand_id
1 'polypeptide(L)'
;MSDSDSLKGSTEAIGPILGRIPGGLFVVTWQEEAVDKTMLTSWLMQAGFDPPAISIAVGTGRRFLSSISDGNFRFVVNILSENQRRLLGKFGKPPAIEGEPFAG
;
A
#
# COMPACT_ATOMS: atom_id res chain seq x y z
N MET A 1 17.07 1.40 -30.55
CA MET A 1 16.60 1.72 -29.17
C MET A 1 16.62 0.43 -28.38
N SER A 2 17.17 0.42 -27.17
CA SER A 2 17.17 -0.77 -26.33
C SER A 2 15.73 -1.07 -25.88
N ASP A 3 15.37 -2.33 -25.67
CA ASP A 3 14.04 -2.70 -25.14
C ASP A 3 13.75 -1.98 -23.81
N SER A 4 14.79 -1.69 -23.02
CA SER A 4 14.64 -0.95 -21.76
C SER A 4 14.22 0.51 -21.94
N ASP A 5 14.67 1.18 -23.01
CA ASP A 5 14.27 2.56 -23.31
C ASP A 5 12.83 2.62 -23.83
N SER A 6 12.40 1.59 -24.57
CA SER A 6 11.02 1.44 -25.04
C SER A 6 10.04 1.23 -23.88
N LEU A 7 10.41 0.40 -22.89
CA LEU A 7 9.59 0.19 -21.68
C LEU A 7 9.50 1.44 -20.78
N LYS A 8 10.60 2.20 -20.65
CA LYS A 8 10.60 3.45 -19.88
C LYS A 8 9.68 4.50 -20.49
N GLY A 9 9.79 4.74 -21.80
CA GLY A 9 8.90 5.67 -22.52
C GLY A 9 7.43 5.27 -22.44
N SER A 10 7.13 3.96 -22.47
CA SER A 10 5.77 3.45 -22.29
C SER A 10 5.23 3.69 -20.88
N THR A 11 6.07 3.56 -19.85
CA THR A 11 5.68 3.80 -18.44
C THR A 11 5.34 5.26 -18.18
N GLU A 12 6.13 6.19 -18.73
CA GLU A 12 5.87 7.63 -18.62
C GLU A 12 4.58 8.06 -19.32
N ALA A 13 4.20 7.39 -20.40
CA ALA A 13 2.93 7.63 -21.09
C ALA A 13 1.72 7.02 -20.35
N ILE A 14 1.87 5.80 -19.79
CA ILE A 14 0.77 5.05 -19.20
C ILE A 14 0.46 5.49 -17.76
N GLY A 15 1.48 5.80 -16.96
CA GLY A 15 1.34 6.15 -15.54
C GLY A 15 0.31 7.27 -15.28
N PRO A 16 0.40 8.42 -15.97
CA PRO A 16 -0.57 9.51 -15.83
C PRO A 16 -2.01 9.13 -16.21
N ILE A 17 -2.19 8.23 -17.18
CA ILE A 17 -3.51 7.73 -17.59
C ILE A 17 -4.09 6.83 -16.49
N LEU A 18 -3.27 5.91 -15.96
CA LEU A 18 -3.67 5.04 -14.85
C LEU A 18 -4.00 5.83 -13.58
N GLY A 19 -3.30 6.94 -13.31
CA GLY A 19 -3.58 7.82 -12.17
C GLY A 19 -4.95 8.50 -12.19
N ARG A 20 -5.68 8.43 -13.31
CA ARG A 20 -7.06 8.93 -13.43
C ARG A 20 -8.11 7.90 -13.04
N ILE A 21 -7.73 6.62 -12.90
CA ILE A 21 -8.65 5.57 -12.46
C ILE A 21 -9.07 5.87 -11.02
N PRO A 22 -10.39 5.96 -10.73
CA PRO A 22 -10.85 6.18 -9.37
C PRO A 22 -10.34 5.08 -8.44
N GLY A 23 -9.79 5.49 -7.30
CA GLY A 23 -9.29 4.58 -6.29
C GLY A 23 -9.53 5.14 -4.89
N GLY A 24 -9.63 4.25 -3.92
CA GLY A 24 -9.64 4.62 -2.52
C GLY A 24 -8.23 4.89 -1.98
N LEU A 25 -8.18 5.39 -0.76
CA LEU A 25 -6.94 5.48 0.00
C LEU A 25 -7.06 4.62 1.25
N PHE A 26 -6.07 3.77 1.46
CA PHE A 26 -6.09 2.77 2.52
C PHE A 26 -4.77 2.77 3.27
N VAL A 27 -4.85 2.59 4.59
CA VAL A 27 -3.68 2.27 5.41
C VAL A 27 -3.81 0.84 5.89
N VAL A 28 -2.90 -0.02 5.42
CA VAL A 28 -2.76 -1.38 5.90
C VAL A 28 -1.88 -1.35 7.15
N THR A 29 -2.36 -1.95 8.23
CA THR A 29 -1.65 -2.02 9.52
C THR A 29 -1.48 -3.46 9.96
N TRP A 30 -0.33 -3.79 10.53
CA TRP A 30 -0.07 -5.09 11.12
C TRP A 30 0.95 -4.95 12.25
N GLN A 31 1.17 -6.02 13.00
CA GLN A 31 2.20 -6.09 14.02
C GLN A 31 3.24 -7.15 13.66
N GLU A 32 4.50 -6.82 13.93
CA GLU A 32 5.64 -7.72 13.78
C GLU A 32 6.48 -7.58 15.06
N GLU A 33 6.66 -8.66 15.81
CA GLU A 33 7.39 -8.67 17.09
C GLU A 33 6.90 -7.59 18.09
N ALA A 34 5.58 -7.41 18.18
CA ALA A 34 4.92 -6.36 18.98
C ALA A 34 5.23 -4.90 18.55
N VAL A 35 5.84 -4.72 17.37
CA VAL A 35 6.06 -3.41 16.77
C VAL A 35 5.04 -3.16 15.67
N ASP A 36 4.33 -2.04 15.76
CA ASP A 36 3.36 -1.63 14.76
C ASP A 36 4.05 -1.31 13.43
N LYS A 37 3.38 -1.68 12.34
CA LYS A 37 3.81 -1.41 10.96
C LYS A 37 2.64 -0.86 10.15
N THR A 38 2.96 -0.02 9.18
CA THR A 38 1.97 0.64 8.30
C THR A 38 2.40 0.59 6.85
N MET A 39 1.44 0.44 5.95
CA MET A 39 1.62 0.61 4.51
C MET A 39 0.45 1.39 3.93
N LEU A 40 0.73 2.56 3.36
CA LEU A 40 -0.23 3.30 2.55
C LEU A 40 -0.37 2.64 1.17
N THR A 41 -1.60 2.39 0.72
CA THR A 41 -1.91 1.87 -0.61
C THR A 41 -3.19 2.47 -1.19
N SER A 42 -3.26 2.51 -2.50
CA SER A 42 -4.49 2.78 -3.27
C SER A 42 -4.93 1.59 -4.14
N TRP A 43 -4.08 0.56 -4.26
CA TRP A 43 -4.35 -0.64 -5.06
C TRP A 43 -4.95 -1.73 -4.18
N LEU A 44 -6.21 -1.52 -3.82
CA LEU A 44 -7.02 -2.47 -3.07
C LEU A 44 -8.39 -2.57 -3.73
N MET A 45 -8.88 -3.79 -3.88
CA MET A 45 -10.20 -4.06 -4.45
C MET A 45 -10.85 -5.25 -3.76
N GLN A 46 -12.19 -5.26 -3.72
CA GLN A 46 -12.95 -6.43 -3.29
C GLN A 46 -12.72 -7.57 -4.29
N ALA A 47 -12.49 -8.78 -3.78
CA ALA A 47 -12.25 -9.98 -4.55
C ALA A 47 -13.29 -11.09 -4.33
N GLY A 48 -14.13 -10.98 -3.29
CA GLY A 48 -15.15 -11.97 -2.98
C GLY A 48 -16.26 -11.44 -2.10
N PHE A 49 -17.43 -12.08 -2.19
CA PHE A 49 -18.60 -11.81 -1.35
C PHE A 49 -18.74 -12.85 -0.24
N ASP A 50 -18.64 -14.13 -0.58
CA ASP A 50 -18.72 -15.24 0.36
C ASP A 50 -17.69 -16.33 0.00
N PRO A 51 -16.57 -16.46 0.75
CA PRO A 51 -16.20 -15.60 1.87
C PRO A 51 -15.84 -14.17 1.40
N PRO A 52 -16.03 -13.14 2.25
CA PRO A 52 -15.55 -11.80 1.96
C PRO A 52 -14.03 -11.81 1.74
N ALA A 53 -13.60 -11.29 0.60
CA ALA A 53 -12.19 -11.28 0.22
C ALA A 53 -11.79 -9.95 -0.43
N ILE A 54 -10.50 -9.64 -0.35
CA ILE A 54 -9.88 -8.50 -1.01
C ILE A 54 -8.61 -8.93 -1.73
N SER A 55 -8.22 -8.17 -2.76
CA SER A 55 -6.91 -8.23 -3.38
C SER A 55 -6.19 -6.91 -3.17
N ILE A 56 -4.90 -7.00 -2.85
CA ILE A 56 -4.01 -5.85 -2.63
C ILE A 56 -2.76 -6.06 -3.50
N ALA A 57 -2.43 -5.07 -4.33
CA ALA A 57 -1.15 -5.09 -5.03
C ALA A 57 -0.06 -4.47 -4.15
N VAL A 58 1.06 -5.19 -4.01
CA VAL A 58 2.16 -4.79 -3.14
C VAL A 58 3.46 -4.84 -3.93
N GLY A 59 4.23 -3.75 -3.90
CA GLY A 59 5.55 -3.70 -4.53
C GLY A 59 6.51 -4.70 -3.88
N THR A 60 7.32 -5.38 -4.68
CA THR A 60 8.21 -6.49 -4.26
C THR A 60 9.20 -6.12 -3.15
N GLY A 61 9.59 -4.84 -3.03
CA GLY A 61 10.49 -4.35 -1.98
C GLY A 61 9.79 -3.89 -0.68
N ARG A 62 8.48 -4.09 -0.53
CA ARG A 62 7.74 -3.64 0.66
C ARG A 62 7.83 -4.68 1.77
N ARG A 63 8.13 -4.23 3.00
CA ARG A 63 8.16 -5.05 4.23
C ARG A 63 6.90 -5.90 4.44
N PHE A 64 5.75 -5.43 3.98
CA PHE A 64 4.50 -6.19 4.06
C PHE A 64 4.65 -7.61 3.48
N LEU A 65 5.34 -7.77 2.34
CA LEU A 65 5.52 -9.10 1.73
C LEU A 65 6.39 -10.03 2.57
N SER A 66 7.47 -9.52 3.19
CA SER A 66 8.31 -10.34 4.06
C SER A 66 7.54 -10.82 5.30
N SER A 67 6.64 -10.00 5.85
CA SER A 67 5.85 -10.33 7.03
C SER A 67 4.76 -11.40 6.78
N ILE A 68 4.33 -11.63 5.52
CA ILE A 68 3.31 -12.64 5.18
C ILE A 68 3.83 -14.08 5.37
N SER A 69 5.15 -14.29 5.32
CA SER A 69 5.78 -15.61 5.33
C SER A 69 5.48 -16.41 6.61
N ASP A 70 5.09 -15.72 7.68
CA ASP A 70 4.67 -16.32 8.93
C ASP A 70 3.19 -16.70 8.82
N GLY A 71 2.86 -17.99 8.76
CA GLY A 71 1.50 -18.51 8.50
C GLY A 71 0.37 -18.09 9.46
N ASN A 72 0.63 -17.17 10.40
CA ASN A 72 -0.36 -16.50 11.26
C ASN A 72 -0.38 -14.97 11.05
N PHE A 73 0.04 -14.51 9.86
CA PHE A 73 0.02 -13.10 9.51
C PHE A 73 -1.39 -12.52 9.53
N ARG A 74 -1.60 -11.49 10.34
CA ARG A 74 -2.87 -10.75 10.44
C ARG A 74 -2.60 -9.28 10.17
N PHE A 75 -3.48 -8.68 9.39
CA PHE A 75 -3.44 -7.26 9.08
C PHE A 75 -4.85 -6.68 9.09
N VAL A 76 -4.92 -5.36 9.19
CA VAL A 76 -6.14 -4.57 9.14
C VAL A 76 -6.04 -3.59 7.99
N VAL A 77 -7.14 -3.39 7.27
CA VAL A 77 -7.27 -2.35 6.24
C VAL A 77 -8.11 -1.22 6.80
N ASN A 78 -7.50 -0.05 6.92
CA ASN A 78 -8.18 1.18 7.33
C ASN A 78 -8.54 1.98 6.08
N ILE A 79 -9.84 2.18 5.84
CA ILE A 79 -10.34 2.99 4.72
C ILE A 79 -10.30 4.46 5.15
N LEU A 80 -9.54 5.28 4.42
CA LEU A 80 -9.43 6.71 4.71
C LEU A 80 -10.54 7.49 4.01
N SER A 81 -11.19 8.38 4.76
CA SER A 81 -12.17 9.31 4.21
C SER A 81 -11.51 10.52 3.54
N GLU A 82 -12.28 11.27 2.75
CA GLU A 82 -11.77 12.41 1.98
C GLU A 82 -11.15 13.52 2.84
N ASN A 83 -11.65 13.72 4.07
CA ASN A 83 -11.10 14.68 5.04
C ASN A 83 -9.79 14.21 5.69
N GLN A 84 -9.38 12.95 5.50
CA GLN A 84 -8.16 12.38 6.06
C GLN A 84 -6.97 12.40 5.10
N ARG A 85 -7.06 13.14 3.97
CA ARG A 85 -5.97 13.28 3.00
C ARG A 85 -4.66 13.79 3.61
N ARG A 86 -4.70 14.53 4.72
CA ARG A 86 -3.47 14.94 5.45
C ARG A 86 -2.61 13.74 5.88
N LEU A 87 -3.23 12.58 6.11
CA LEU A 87 -2.53 11.34 6.47
C LEU A 87 -1.67 10.77 5.32
N LEU A 88 -1.89 11.19 4.07
CA LEU A 88 -0.98 10.89 2.94
C LEU A 88 0.45 11.33 3.26
N GLY A 89 0.61 12.52 3.83
CA GLY A 89 1.93 13.05 4.17
C GLY A 89 2.62 12.24 5.27
N LYS A 90 1.83 11.74 6.24
CA LYS A 90 2.32 10.95 7.38
C LYS A 90 2.71 9.54 6.96
N PHE A 91 1.82 8.81 6.28
CA PHE A 91 2.03 7.39 5.94
C PHE A 91 2.66 7.16 4.55
N GLY A 92 2.77 8.21 3.73
CA GLY A 92 3.46 8.14 2.43
C GLY A 92 4.98 8.14 2.53
N LYS A 93 5.53 8.41 3.73
CA LYS A 93 6.97 8.44 4.01
C LYS A 93 7.31 7.41 5.09
N PRO A 94 8.58 6.98 5.18
CA PRO A 94 9.06 6.25 6.34
C PRO A 94 8.75 7.01 7.63
N PRO A 95 8.45 6.31 8.73
CA PRO A 95 8.12 6.95 9.98
C PRO A 95 9.31 7.74 10.52
N ALA A 96 9.03 8.84 11.23
CA ALA A 96 10.06 9.72 11.79
C ALA A 96 10.84 9.02 12.91
N ILE A 97 10.17 8.18 13.68
CA ILE A 97 10.76 7.33 14.72
C ILE A 97 10.61 5.88 14.27
N GLU A 98 11.71 5.15 14.24
CA GLU A 98 11.71 3.75 13.87
C GLU A 98 10.90 2.94 14.89
N GLY A 99 9.97 2.11 14.40
CA GLY A 99 9.09 1.31 15.25
C GLY A 99 7.85 2.04 15.78
N GLU A 100 7.72 3.35 15.57
CA GLU A 100 6.56 4.13 16.00
C GLU A 100 5.86 4.81 14.81
N PRO A 101 5.21 4.04 13.91
CA PRO A 101 4.63 4.60 12.69
C PRO A 101 3.45 5.55 12.92
N PHE A 102 2.91 5.57 14.13
CA PHE A 102 1.81 6.44 14.53
C PHE A 102 2.26 7.68 15.31
N ALA A 103 3.53 7.81 15.67
CA ALA A 103 4.03 8.99 16.40
C ALA A 103 3.92 10.28 15.56
N GLY A 104 3.76 11.41 16.26
CA GLY A 104 3.52 12.75 15.69
C GLY A 104 2.09 12.96 15.18
#